data_AF-W2Y8L4-F1
#
_entry.id   AF-W2Y8L4-F1
#
_cell.length_a   1.000
_cell.length_b   1.000
_cell.length_c   1.000
_cell.angle_alpha   90.00
_cell.angle_beta   90.00
_cell.angle_gamma   90.00
#
_symmetry.space_group_name_H-M   'P 1'
#
loop_
_entity.id
_entity.type
_entity.pdbx_description
1 polymer ?
#
loop_
_entity_poly.entity_id
_entity_poly.type
_entity_poly.pdbx_seq_one_letter_code
_entity_poly.pdbx_strand_id
1 'polypeptide(L)'
;AKIHNGKVCKKVIGFDANTLYLWALGNDMTCGRLVKEEAYEGIVQDMLDDKIFGVLECDIRTPEHLKDYFSEMTPIFKNILIDCENESIIGSHMYQYNESRGKQCAKPARKLIGSYFGENILIYTYSFVRASAHKAFAAFMNEVSDARRAGDVDESKAMIAEMMKLVGNSAFGRSGMDMTRHKEIKFE
;
A
#
# COMPACT_ATOMS: atom_id res chain seq x y z
N ALA A 1 19.95 16.78 15.12
CA ALA A 1 19.68 15.38 15.52
C ALA A 1 20.96 14.55 15.41
N LYS A 2 21.31 13.77 16.44
CA LYS A 2 22.37 12.75 16.32
C LYS A 2 21.78 11.56 15.58
N ILE A 3 22.41 11.12 14.51
CA ILE A 3 22.06 9.89 13.80
C ILE A 3 23.05 8.82 14.27
N HIS A 4 22.60 7.56 14.34
CA HIS A 4 23.31 6.32 14.70
C HIS A 4 24.83 6.45 15.00
N ASN A 5 25.28 5.97 16.17
CA ASN A 5 26.66 6.08 16.68
C ASN A 5 27.14 7.51 17.00
N GLY A 6 26.23 8.40 17.41
CA GLY A 6 26.61 9.72 17.94
C GLY A 6 27.10 10.73 16.91
N LYS A 7 27.01 10.42 15.61
CA LYS A 7 27.42 11.31 14.52
C LYS A 7 26.41 12.45 14.38
N VAL A 8 26.91 13.67 14.20
CA VAL A 8 26.08 14.86 13.96
C VAL A 8 25.55 14.82 12.53
N CYS A 9 24.23 14.93 12.35
CA CYS A 9 23.61 15.08 11.03
C CYS A 9 24.13 16.37 10.37
N LYS A 10 24.76 16.25 9.19
CA LYS A 10 25.31 17.38 8.44
C LYS A 10 24.31 18.00 7.46
N LYS A 11 23.41 17.20 6.90
CA LYS A 11 22.44 17.61 5.88
C LYS A 11 21.25 16.64 5.89
N VAL A 12 20.05 17.17 5.65
CA VAL A 12 18.84 16.40 5.36
C VAL A 12 18.48 16.66 3.91
N ILE A 13 18.19 15.59 3.17
CA ILE A 13 17.70 15.65 1.79
C ILE A 13 16.33 14.99 1.81
N GLY A 14 15.30 15.73 1.40
CA GLY A 14 13.95 15.22 1.21
C GLY A 14 13.69 14.95 -0.26
N PHE A 15 13.11 13.80 -0.57
CA PHE A 15 12.56 13.50 -1.87
C PHE A 15 11.04 13.45 -1.73
N ASP A 16 10.33 14.09 -2.65
CA ASP A 16 8.87 14.06 -2.71
C ASP A 16 8.43 13.54 -4.08
N ALA A 17 7.46 12.65 -4.09
CA ALA A 17 6.92 12.11 -5.33
C ALA A 17 5.83 13.06 -5.85
N ASN A 18 6.07 13.65 -7.03
CA ASN A 18 5.08 14.49 -7.69
C ASN A 18 3.83 13.69 -8.07
N THR A 19 2.80 13.77 -7.24
CA THR A 19 1.46 13.19 -7.47
C THR A 19 1.43 11.66 -7.55
N LEU A 20 2.03 10.99 -6.55
CA LEU A 20 2.15 9.53 -6.47
C LEU A 20 0.82 8.77 -6.74
N TYR A 21 -0.27 9.17 -6.08
CA TYR A 21 -1.58 8.51 -6.25
C TYR A 21 -2.16 8.67 -7.66
N LEU A 22 -1.95 9.83 -8.28
CA LEU A 22 -2.42 10.06 -9.64
C LEU A 22 -1.62 9.25 -10.65
N TRP A 23 -0.31 9.13 -10.45
CA TRP A 23 0.52 8.25 -11.26
C TRP A 23 0.04 6.80 -11.15
N ALA A 24 -0.27 6.33 -9.94
CA ALA A 24 -0.83 4.99 -9.73
C ALA A 24 -2.14 4.77 -10.50
N LEU A 25 -3.07 5.74 -10.47
CA LEU A 25 -4.32 5.69 -11.24
C LEU A 25 -4.12 5.65 -12.76
N GLY A 26 -3.04 6.23 -13.26
CA GLY A 26 -2.71 6.26 -14.69
C GLY A 26 -2.20 4.94 -15.26
N ASN A 27 -1.94 3.94 -14.41
CA ASN A 27 -1.50 2.61 -14.84
C ASN A 27 -2.68 1.71 -15.24
N ASP A 28 -2.38 0.46 -15.59
CA ASP A 28 -3.41 -0.52 -15.93
C ASP A 28 -4.25 -0.87 -14.70
N MET A 29 -5.56 -0.63 -14.83
CA MET A 29 -6.55 -0.88 -13.78
C MET A 29 -7.39 -2.10 -14.12
N THR A 30 -7.91 -2.80 -13.10
CA THR A 30 -8.89 -3.88 -13.24
C THR A 30 -10.22 -3.35 -13.75
N CYS A 31 -10.41 -3.40 -15.06
CA CYS A 31 -11.56 -2.84 -15.76
C CYS A 31 -12.41 -3.92 -16.44
N GLY A 32 -13.55 -3.51 -16.97
CA GLY A 32 -14.49 -4.40 -17.67
C GLY A 32 -15.35 -5.24 -16.72
N ARG A 33 -15.96 -6.29 -17.26
CA ARG A 33 -16.76 -7.24 -16.48
C ARG A 33 -15.82 -8.17 -15.71
N LEU A 34 -15.89 -8.09 -14.39
CA LEU A 34 -15.15 -8.99 -13.51
C LEU A 34 -15.77 -10.40 -13.56
N VAL A 35 -14.93 -11.40 -13.84
CA VAL A 35 -15.36 -12.81 -13.94
C VAL A 35 -14.56 -13.63 -12.95
N LYS A 36 -15.27 -14.29 -12.02
CA LYS A 36 -14.66 -15.24 -11.10
C LYS A 36 -14.39 -16.56 -11.82
N GLU A 37 -13.15 -17.04 -11.73
CA GLU A 37 -12.64 -18.28 -12.29
C GLU A 37 -11.91 -19.06 -11.18
N GLU A 38 -11.84 -20.39 -11.31
CA GLU A 38 -11.05 -21.24 -10.42
C GLU A 38 -9.56 -21.05 -10.71
N ALA A 39 -8.74 -21.00 -9.65
CA ALA A 39 -7.30 -20.94 -9.81
C ALA A 39 -6.77 -22.28 -10.36
N TYR A 40 -5.74 -22.21 -11.21
CA TYR A 40 -5.13 -23.38 -11.84
C TYR A 40 -3.60 -23.38 -11.67
N GLU A 41 -2.99 -24.55 -11.80
CA GLU A 41 -1.53 -24.67 -11.75
C GLU A 41 -0.88 -23.85 -12.87
N GLY A 42 0.10 -23.00 -12.54
CA GLY A 42 0.76 -22.11 -13.49
C GLY A 42 0.11 -20.72 -13.63
N ILE A 43 -1.04 -20.46 -12.99
CA ILE A 43 -1.72 -19.15 -13.06
C ILE A 43 -0.81 -17.98 -12.68
N VAL A 44 0.06 -18.17 -11.68
CA VAL A 44 1.04 -17.14 -11.27
C VAL A 44 2.01 -16.84 -12.40
N GLN A 45 2.51 -17.86 -13.09
CA GLN A 45 3.42 -17.67 -14.21
C GLN A 45 2.70 -16.98 -15.38
N ASP A 46 1.46 -17.33 -15.65
CA ASP A 46 0.67 -16.68 -16.69
C ASP A 46 0.36 -15.21 -16.38
N MET A 47 0.23 -14.83 -15.10
CA MET A 47 0.16 -13.42 -14.69
C MET A 47 1.51 -12.72 -14.85
N LEU A 48 2.63 -13.35 -14.47
CA LEU A 48 3.97 -12.79 -14.61
C LEU A 48 4.40 -12.64 -16.08
N ASP A 49 3.90 -13.50 -16.96
CA ASP A 49 4.12 -13.48 -18.40
C ASP A 49 3.10 -12.55 -19.13
N ASP A 50 2.29 -11.79 -18.40
CA ASP A 50 1.23 -10.91 -18.94
C ASP A 50 0.18 -11.61 -19.83
N LYS A 51 -0.01 -12.94 -19.70
CA LYS A 51 -1.01 -13.70 -20.48
C LYS A 51 -2.42 -13.51 -19.95
N ILE A 52 -2.55 -13.31 -18.64
CA ILE A 52 -3.80 -13.03 -17.97
C ILE A 52 -3.66 -11.82 -17.05
N PHE A 53 -4.74 -11.06 -16.91
CA PHE A 53 -4.79 -9.89 -16.07
C PHE A 53 -5.96 -9.99 -15.11
N GLY A 54 -5.72 -9.61 -13.86
CA GLY A 54 -6.72 -9.69 -12.83
C GLY A 54 -6.08 -9.89 -11.47
N VAL A 55 -6.67 -10.81 -10.73
CA VAL A 55 -6.81 -10.67 -9.30
C VAL A 55 -6.60 -12.07 -8.67
N LEU A 56 -5.54 -12.29 -7.88
CA LEU A 56 -5.24 -13.59 -7.22
C LEU A 56 -4.87 -13.50 -5.72
N GLU A 57 -5.57 -14.23 -4.83
CA GLU A 57 -5.17 -14.41 -3.43
C GLU A 57 -4.12 -15.50 -3.30
N CYS A 58 -3.07 -15.17 -2.57
CA CYS A 58 -1.95 -16.06 -2.39
C CYS A 58 -1.19 -15.72 -1.12
N ASP A 59 -0.37 -16.66 -0.71
CA ASP A 59 0.68 -16.40 0.26
C ASP A 59 1.86 -15.73 -0.45
N ILE A 60 2.39 -14.70 0.20
CA ILE A 60 3.55 -13.97 -0.29
C ILE A 60 4.68 -14.04 0.72
N ARG A 61 5.89 -14.19 0.21
CA ARG A 61 7.11 -14.32 1.01
C ARG A 61 8.22 -13.49 0.37
N THR A 62 8.97 -12.76 1.19
CA THR A 62 10.20 -12.11 0.76
C THR A 62 11.25 -13.18 0.47
N PRO A 63 11.84 -13.22 -0.75
CA PRO A 63 12.90 -14.14 -1.07
C PRO A 63 14.09 -14.00 -0.10
N GLU A 64 14.72 -15.11 0.27
CA GLU A 64 15.78 -15.12 1.30
C GLU A 64 16.92 -14.15 0.96
N HIS A 65 17.36 -14.15 -0.30
CA HIS A 65 18.43 -13.29 -0.80
C HIS A 65 18.10 -11.79 -0.81
N LEU A 66 16.84 -11.40 -0.56
CA LEU A 66 16.40 -10.00 -0.46
C LEU A 66 16.14 -9.55 0.98
N LYS A 67 16.17 -10.44 1.97
CA LYS A 67 15.90 -10.05 3.36
C LYS A 67 16.92 -9.07 3.91
N ASP A 68 18.19 -9.23 3.57
CA ASP A 68 19.24 -8.29 3.97
C ASP A 68 18.99 -6.89 3.40
N TYR A 69 18.53 -6.82 2.15
CA TYR A 69 18.15 -5.55 1.51
C TYR A 69 16.95 -4.89 2.22
N PHE A 70 15.94 -5.67 2.60
CA PHE A 70 14.75 -5.19 3.32
C PHE A 70 14.88 -5.23 4.86
N SER A 71 16.11 -5.36 5.38
CA SER A 71 16.34 -5.49 6.81
C SER A 71 15.93 -4.26 7.62
N GLU A 72 16.05 -3.07 7.01
CA GLU A 72 15.60 -1.82 7.61
C GLU A 72 14.07 -1.71 7.66
N MET A 73 13.39 -2.12 6.59
CA MET A 73 11.94 -2.08 6.49
C MET A 73 11.44 -3.26 5.65
N THR A 74 10.74 -4.15 6.35
CA THR A 74 10.11 -5.32 5.74
C THR A 74 9.06 -4.89 4.69
N PRO A 75 8.97 -5.58 3.54
CA PRO A 75 8.18 -5.09 2.41
C PRO A 75 6.68 -5.40 2.49
N ILE A 76 6.27 -6.36 3.35
CA ILE A 76 4.88 -6.78 3.46
C ILE A 76 4.28 -6.17 4.73
N PHE A 77 3.22 -5.38 4.57
CA PHE A 77 2.47 -4.83 5.69
C PHE A 77 1.17 -5.58 5.90
N LYS A 78 0.90 -6.01 7.13
CA LYS A 78 -0.34 -6.71 7.48
C LYS A 78 -0.91 -6.19 8.78
N ASN A 79 -2.23 -6.06 8.83
CA ASN A 79 -2.95 -5.70 10.03
C ASN A 79 -3.39 -6.98 10.74
N ILE A 80 -2.72 -7.31 11.84
CA ILE A 80 -3.00 -8.54 12.59
C ILE A 80 -3.23 -8.24 14.08
N LEU A 81 -3.93 -9.13 14.76
CA LEU A 81 -4.00 -9.11 16.22
C LEU A 81 -2.62 -9.44 16.77
N ILE A 82 -2.02 -8.50 17.48
CA ILE A 82 -0.80 -8.73 18.23
C ILE A 82 -1.19 -8.95 19.69
N ASP A 83 -1.15 -10.20 20.11
CA ASP A 83 -1.27 -10.56 21.51
C ASP A 83 0.03 -10.21 22.25
N CYS A 84 -0.01 -9.10 22.98
CA CYS A 84 1.14 -8.61 23.73
C CYS A 84 1.34 -9.35 25.06
N GLU A 85 0.45 -10.29 25.40
CA GLU A 85 0.56 -11.17 26.57
C GLU A 85 1.19 -12.52 26.21
N ASN A 86 1.48 -12.74 24.91
CA ASN A 86 2.12 -13.94 24.41
C ASN A 86 3.58 -13.68 24.00
N GLU A 87 4.52 -14.23 24.77
CA GLU A 87 5.96 -14.07 24.54
C GLU A 87 6.40 -14.53 23.14
N SER A 88 5.79 -15.58 22.58
CA SER A 88 6.14 -16.10 21.25
C SER A 88 5.80 -15.12 20.11
N ILE A 89 4.90 -14.17 20.35
CA ILE A 89 4.43 -13.21 19.34
C ILE A 89 5.27 -11.93 19.34
N ILE A 90 5.58 -11.40 20.52
CA ILE A 90 6.31 -10.12 20.64
C ILE A 90 7.80 -10.29 20.98
N GLY A 91 8.22 -11.52 21.30
CA GLY A 91 9.57 -11.86 21.72
C GLY A 91 9.85 -11.49 23.18
N SER A 92 10.83 -12.18 23.77
CA SER A 92 11.16 -12.08 25.20
C SER A 92 11.41 -10.65 25.68
N HIS A 93 12.12 -9.85 24.88
CA HIS A 93 12.44 -8.46 25.25
C HIS A 93 11.17 -7.59 25.38
N MET A 94 10.30 -7.61 24.37
CA MET A 94 9.08 -6.80 24.40
C MET A 94 8.08 -7.34 25.42
N TYR A 95 8.06 -8.65 25.64
CA TYR A 95 7.21 -9.28 26.66
C TYR A 95 7.61 -8.82 28.07
N GLN A 96 8.88 -8.94 28.43
CA GLN A 96 9.40 -8.46 29.72
C GLN A 96 9.16 -6.95 29.89
N TYR A 97 9.36 -6.16 28.83
CA TYR A 97 9.06 -4.73 28.85
C TYR A 97 7.56 -4.48 29.09
N ASN A 98 6.67 -5.22 28.45
CA ASN A 98 5.22 -5.07 28.62
C ASN A 98 4.78 -5.40 30.05
N GLU A 99 5.28 -6.49 30.62
CA GLU A 99 5.04 -6.92 32.00
C GLU A 99 5.52 -5.87 33.02
N SER A 100 6.69 -5.27 32.78
CA SER A 100 7.25 -4.24 33.67
C SER A 100 6.36 -3.00 33.83
N ARG A 101 5.41 -2.77 32.92
CA ARG A 101 4.48 -1.63 32.95
C ARG A 101 3.28 -1.86 33.87
N GLY A 102 3.10 -3.06 34.43
CA GLY A 102 2.03 -3.39 35.37
C GLY A 102 0.65 -3.00 34.84
N LYS A 103 -0.07 -2.11 35.53
CA LYS A 103 -1.41 -1.64 35.14
C LYS A 103 -1.47 -0.92 33.78
N GLN A 104 -0.33 -0.53 33.22
CA GLN A 104 -0.22 0.11 31.90
C GLN A 104 0.28 -0.85 30.81
N CYS A 105 0.18 -2.17 31.03
CA CYS A 105 0.49 -3.16 30.01
C CYS A 105 -0.35 -2.90 28.74
N ALA A 106 0.29 -3.08 27.60
CA ALA A 106 -0.40 -3.09 26.32
C ALA A 106 -1.24 -4.36 26.24
N LYS A 107 -2.52 -4.17 25.92
CA LYS A 107 -3.47 -5.25 25.69
C LYS A 107 -3.38 -5.76 24.24
N PRO A 108 -3.87 -6.98 23.98
CA PRO A 108 -4.06 -7.48 22.63
C PRO A 108 -4.81 -6.45 21.77
N ALA A 109 -4.23 -6.10 20.63
CA ALA A 109 -4.81 -5.13 19.73
C ALA A 109 -4.40 -5.41 18.29
N ARG A 110 -5.28 -5.02 17.35
CA ARG A 110 -4.95 -5.04 15.92
C ARG A 110 -3.94 -3.95 15.61
N LYS A 111 -2.82 -4.34 15.00
CA LYS A 111 -1.72 -3.44 14.65
C LYS A 111 -1.26 -3.70 13.22
N LEU A 112 -0.93 -2.64 12.51
CA LEU A 112 -0.19 -2.73 11.26
C LEU A 112 1.26 -3.06 11.59
N ILE A 113 1.76 -4.18 11.08
CA ILE A 113 3.16 -4.60 11.24
C ILE A 113 3.80 -4.78 9.88
N GLY A 114 5.12 -4.62 9.82
CA GLY A 114 5.94 -5.10 8.72
C GLY A 114 6.32 -6.58 8.94
N SER A 115 6.39 -7.34 7.86
CA SER A 115 6.71 -8.78 7.87
C SER A 115 7.42 -9.22 6.59
N TYR A 116 8.14 -10.35 6.66
CA TYR A 116 8.69 -11.02 5.47
C TYR A 116 7.73 -12.01 4.83
N PHE A 117 6.53 -12.16 5.39
CA PHE A 117 5.50 -13.02 4.83
C PHE A 117 4.11 -12.45 5.09
N GLY A 118 3.19 -12.75 4.19
CA GLY A 118 1.77 -12.53 4.35
C GLY A 118 1.04 -13.76 3.85
N GLU A 119 0.06 -14.20 4.63
CA GLU A 119 -0.78 -15.34 4.26
C GLU A 119 -2.13 -14.80 3.84
N ASN A 120 -2.75 -15.43 2.83
CA ASN A 120 -4.04 -15.01 2.31
C ASN A 120 -4.05 -13.50 1.98
N ILE A 121 -2.93 -13.00 1.45
CA ILE A 121 -2.87 -11.61 1.05
C ILE A 121 -3.67 -11.50 -0.22
N LEU A 122 -4.61 -10.56 -0.15
CA LEU A 122 -5.37 -10.06 -1.27
C LEU A 122 -4.41 -9.26 -2.17
N ILE A 123 -3.44 -9.94 -2.77
CA ILE A 123 -2.94 -9.49 -4.06
C ILE A 123 -4.07 -9.59 -5.06
N TYR A 124 -5.07 -10.50 -4.81
CA TYR A 124 -6.54 -10.41 -5.03
C TYR A 124 -7.43 -11.76 -5.01
N THR A 125 -8.20 -12.11 -3.96
CA THR A 125 -9.22 -13.22 -3.72
C THR A 125 -8.90 -14.71 -4.02
N TYR A 126 -9.38 -15.66 -3.19
CA TYR A 126 -9.24 -17.15 -3.32
C TYR A 126 -9.60 -17.74 -4.69
N SER A 127 -10.31 -16.97 -5.49
CA SER A 127 -10.66 -17.25 -6.87
C SER A 127 -10.05 -16.19 -7.76
N PHE A 128 -9.50 -16.59 -8.91
CA PHE A 128 -9.02 -15.63 -9.88
C PHE A 128 -10.19 -14.77 -10.37
N VAL A 129 -10.10 -13.44 -10.25
CA VAL A 129 -11.07 -12.57 -10.92
C VAL A 129 -10.41 -12.01 -12.16
N ARG A 130 -10.79 -12.56 -13.30
CA ARG A 130 -10.33 -12.06 -14.59
C ARG A 130 -10.86 -10.66 -14.81
N ALA A 131 -9.97 -9.77 -15.25
CA ALA A 131 -10.27 -8.40 -15.60
C ALA A 131 -9.65 -8.05 -16.96
N SER A 132 -10.09 -6.94 -17.55
CA SER A 132 -9.43 -6.32 -18.69
C SER A 132 -8.50 -5.23 -18.20
N ALA A 133 -7.24 -5.25 -18.65
CA ALA A 133 -6.27 -4.20 -18.36
C ALA A 133 -6.60 -2.96 -19.20
N HIS A 134 -6.89 -1.83 -18.53
CA HIS A 134 -7.05 -0.55 -19.21
C HIS A 134 -6.49 0.59 -18.36
N LYS A 135 -5.78 1.52 -19.01
CA LYS A 135 -5.37 2.81 -18.42
C LYS A 135 -6.50 3.83 -18.47
N ALA A 136 -7.62 3.50 -17.84
CA ALA A 136 -8.87 4.27 -17.94
C ALA A 136 -8.70 5.75 -17.52
N PHE A 137 -7.76 6.05 -16.63
CA PHE A 137 -7.49 7.40 -16.15
C PHE A 137 -6.24 8.05 -16.76
N ALA A 138 -5.60 7.45 -17.78
CA ALA A 138 -4.37 8.01 -18.37
C ALA A 138 -4.56 9.42 -18.90
N ALA A 139 -5.67 9.70 -19.61
CA ALA A 139 -5.96 11.03 -20.12
C ALA A 139 -6.09 12.06 -19.00
N PHE A 140 -6.84 11.73 -17.95
CA PHE A 140 -7.01 12.57 -16.76
C PHE A 140 -5.69 12.79 -16.01
N MET A 141 -4.89 11.74 -15.83
CA MET A 141 -3.56 11.82 -15.22
C MET A 141 -2.63 12.74 -16.00
N ASN A 142 -2.61 12.63 -17.33
CA ASN A 142 -1.81 13.50 -18.19
C ASN A 142 -2.28 14.95 -18.09
N GLU A 143 -3.58 15.21 -18.13
CA GLU A 143 -4.14 16.56 -18.03
C GLU A 143 -3.74 17.27 -16.73
N VAL A 144 -3.91 16.59 -15.58
CA VAL A 144 -3.50 17.14 -14.28
C VAL A 144 -1.98 17.33 -14.23
N SER A 145 -1.21 16.38 -14.75
CA SER A 145 0.26 16.46 -14.75
C SER A 145 0.78 17.59 -15.63
N ASP A 146 0.18 17.81 -16.79
CA ASP A 146 0.51 18.88 -17.73
C ASP A 146 0.18 20.25 -17.16
N ALA A 147 -0.99 20.41 -16.54
CA ALA A 147 -1.36 21.66 -15.86
C ALA A 147 -0.40 22.00 -14.71
N ARG A 148 0.04 21.01 -13.94
CA ARG A 148 1.03 21.18 -12.88
C ARG A 148 2.39 21.61 -13.42
N ARG A 149 2.90 20.90 -14.44
CA ARG A 149 4.16 21.26 -15.10
C ARG A 149 4.12 22.66 -15.70
N ALA A 150 2.97 23.06 -16.26
CA ALA A 150 2.79 24.40 -16.79
C ALA A 150 2.86 25.48 -15.69
N GLY A 151 2.29 25.23 -14.51
CA GLY A 151 2.41 26.13 -13.35
C GLY A 151 3.81 26.21 -12.74
N ASP A 152 4.60 25.14 -12.83
CA ASP A 152 6.01 25.14 -12.40
C ASP A 152 6.89 26.01 -13.31
N VAL A 153 6.51 26.17 -14.58
CA VAL A 153 7.23 26.98 -15.58
C VAL A 153 6.72 28.42 -15.65
N ASP A 154 5.41 28.63 -15.47
CA ASP A 154 4.73 29.91 -15.64
C ASP A 154 3.89 30.24 -14.40
N GLU A 155 4.36 31.20 -13.60
CA GLU A 155 3.76 31.61 -12.34
C GLU A 155 2.31 32.13 -12.51
N SER A 156 1.95 32.66 -13.69
CA SER A 156 0.58 33.09 -13.97
C SER A 156 -0.43 31.92 -13.96
N LYS A 157 0.06 30.68 -14.14
CA LYS A 157 -0.73 29.44 -14.11
C LYS A 157 -0.69 28.73 -12.76
N ALA A 158 0.00 29.28 -11.75
CA ALA A 158 0.13 28.66 -10.43
C ALA A 158 -1.23 28.35 -9.79
N MET A 159 -2.22 29.25 -9.93
CA MET A 159 -3.57 29.01 -9.41
C MET A 159 -4.25 27.80 -10.07
N ILE A 160 -4.11 27.66 -11.39
CA ILE A 160 -4.68 26.54 -12.15
C ILE A 160 -3.97 25.23 -11.75
N ALA A 161 -2.64 25.26 -11.61
CA ALA A 161 -1.85 24.10 -11.19
C ALA A 161 -2.27 23.60 -9.79
N GLU A 162 -2.47 24.49 -8.83
CA GLU A 162 -2.94 24.11 -7.49
C GLU A 162 -4.39 23.60 -7.51
N MET A 163 -5.27 24.19 -8.33
CA MET A 163 -6.63 23.65 -8.53
C MET A 163 -6.59 22.23 -9.11
N MET A 164 -5.79 21.99 -10.13
CA MET A 164 -5.67 20.68 -10.77
C MET A 164 -5.05 19.63 -9.85
N LYS A 165 -4.11 20.02 -8.99
CA LYS A 165 -3.56 19.17 -7.93
C LYS A 165 -4.64 18.72 -6.96
N LEU A 166 -5.54 19.63 -6.54
CA LEU A 166 -6.67 19.26 -5.67
C LEU A 166 -7.63 18.29 -6.38
N VAL A 167 -7.95 18.56 -7.64
CA VAL A 167 -8.79 17.69 -8.47
C VAL A 167 -8.17 16.29 -8.61
N GLY A 168 -6.89 16.19 -8.96
CA GLY A 168 -6.17 14.93 -9.08
C GLY A 168 -6.16 14.11 -7.79
N ASN A 169 -5.85 14.74 -6.66
CA ASN A 169 -5.83 14.06 -5.36
C ASN A 169 -7.22 13.62 -4.89
N SER A 170 -8.26 14.43 -5.14
CA SER A 170 -9.63 14.10 -4.74
C SER A 170 -10.24 12.97 -5.57
N ALA A 171 -9.86 12.84 -6.85
CA ALA A 171 -10.33 11.76 -7.72
C ALA A 171 -9.94 10.37 -7.17
N PHE A 172 -8.72 10.22 -6.64
CA PHE A 172 -8.29 8.98 -5.99
C PHE A 172 -9.18 8.62 -4.80
N GLY A 173 -9.38 9.57 -3.88
CA GLY A 173 -10.23 9.35 -2.71
C GLY A 173 -11.68 9.01 -3.09
N ARG A 174 -12.17 9.55 -4.21
CA ARG A 174 -13.50 9.21 -4.71
C ARG A 174 -13.57 7.80 -5.28
N SER A 175 -12.52 7.33 -5.96
CA SER A 175 -12.47 5.99 -6.56
C SER A 175 -12.47 4.85 -5.54
N GLY A 176 -11.89 5.08 -4.35
CA GLY A 176 -11.85 4.11 -3.26
C GLY A 176 -12.93 4.29 -2.19
N MET A 177 -13.93 5.16 -2.44
CA MET A 177 -14.93 5.49 -1.43
C MET A 177 -15.89 4.32 -1.19
N ASP A 178 -16.09 3.96 0.07
CA ASP A 178 -17.14 3.04 0.48
C ASP A 178 -18.52 3.63 0.13
N MET A 179 -19.20 3.00 -0.83
CA MET A 179 -20.50 3.44 -1.32
C MET A 179 -21.61 3.27 -0.29
N THR A 180 -21.41 2.45 0.75
CA THR A 180 -22.34 2.31 1.88
C THR A 180 -22.27 3.50 2.85
N ARG A 181 -21.26 4.37 2.70
CA ARG A 181 -20.98 5.52 3.57
C ARG A 181 -20.86 5.15 5.05
N HIS A 182 -20.38 3.93 5.33
CA HIS A 182 -20.27 3.40 6.69
C HIS A 182 -21.60 3.42 7.47
N LYS A 183 -22.74 3.34 6.77
CA LYS A 183 -24.07 3.29 7.41
C LYS A 183 -24.42 1.89 7.91
N GLU A 184 -23.78 0.87 7.36
CA GLU A 184 -23.96 -0.53 7.76
C GLU A 184 -22.69 -1.02 8.46
N ILE A 185 -22.50 -0.56 9.71
CA ILE A 185 -21.41 -1.07 10.56
C ILE A 185 -21.92 -2.35 11.23
N LYS A 186 -21.50 -3.50 10.72
CA LYS A 186 -21.62 -4.76 11.48
C LYS A 186 -20.46 -4.81 12.46
N PHE A 187 -20.77 -4.66 13.75
CA PHE A 187 -19.83 -5.00 14.81
C PHE A 187 -19.84 -6.52 14.94
N GLU A 188 -18.73 -7.17 14.58
CA GLU A 188 -18.41 -8.52 15.05
C GLU A 188 -17.66 -8.44 16.38
#